data_AF-A0AA91Q2X6-F1
#
_entry.id   AF-A0AA91Q2X6-F1
#
_cell.length_a   1.000
_cell.length_b   1.000
_cell.length_c   1.000
_cell.angle_alpha   90.00
_cell.angle_beta   90.00
_cell.angle_gamma   90.00
#
_symmetry.space_group_name_H-M   'P 1'
#
loop_
_entity.id
_entity.type
_entity.pdbx_description
1 polymer ?
#
loop_
_entity_poly.entity_id
_entity_poly.type
_entity_poly.pdbx_seq_one_letter_code
_entity_poly.pdbx_strand_id
1 'polypeptide(L)'
;MSSTKQAKADKNKTEKMDKTEKTEKTDRIDSKIDKTDKTDKTNSTESKTDKMDKTDKTDVPPASFVPMRPQALTSKDKDTRRLVVVLSQACLETHKISASGGDKYALLNCDDHQGLLRKMGRDIAEARPDITHQCLLTLLDSPINKAGRLQVFIHTARGVLIEVNPSVRIPRTFKRFSGLMVQLLHKLSIRSVNSEEKLLKVIKNPISDHLPTKCRKVTLSFDAEIKRVQDYVETLDEDESICVFVGAMARGQDNFADEFVDEKIGLSNYPLSASVACSKFCHGCEDVWGIM
;
A
#
# COMPACT_ATOMS: atom_id res chain seq x y z
N MET A 1 17.76 -11.77 66.72
CA MET A 1 17.54 -10.33 66.51
C MET A 1 18.82 -9.71 65.99
N SER A 2 18.70 -8.78 65.04
CA SER A 2 19.72 -7.82 64.61
C SER A 2 20.92 -8.31 63.78
N SER A 3 20.70 -8.61 62.48
CA SER A 3 21.75 -8.44 61.44
C SER A 3 21.26 -8.50 59.99
N THR A 4 19.98 -8.22 59.69
CA THR A 4 19.47 -8.27 58.29
C THR A 4 18.52 -7.12 57.92
N LYS A 5 18.50 -6.03 58.71
CA LYS A 5 17.68 -4.83 58.43
C LYS A 5 18.44 -3.65 57.84
N GLN A 6 19.74 -3.80 57.52
CA GLN A 6 20.58 -2.68 57.08
C GLN A 6 20.97 -2.72 55.59
N ALA A 7 20.53 -3.72 54.83
CA ALA A 7 20.82 -3.85 53.39
C ALA A 7 19.63 -3.47 52.46
N LYS A 8 18.53 -2.94 53.01
CA LYS A 8 17.35 -2.49 52.24
C LYS A 8 17.13 -0.96 52.25
N ALA A 9 18.03 -0.20 52.87
CA ALA A 9 17.93 1.26 52.93
C ALA A 9 18.77 2.01 51.88
N ASP A 10 19.78 1.38 51.28
CA ASP A 10 20.72 2.06 50.36
C ASP A 10 20.52 1.79 48.86
N LYS A 11 19.49 1.02 48.46
CA LYS A 11 19.09 0.90 47.04
C LYS A 11 17.96 1.85 46.63
N ASN A 12 17.40 2.60 47.58
CA ASN A 12 16.28 3.53 47.34
C ASN A 12 16.73 5.00 47.20
N LYS A 13 18.03 5.23 46.99
CA LYS A 13 18.64 6.56 46.85
C LYS A 13 19.35 6.82 45.51
N THR A 14 19.35 5.85 44.59
CA THR A 14 20.01 5.99 43.28
C THR A 14 19.04 6.01 42.09
N GLU A 15 17.73 5.83 42.31
CA GLU A 15 16.69 5.96 41.27
C GLU A 15 15.82 7.21 41.42
N LYS A 16 16.21 8.14 42.29
CA LYS A 16 15.48 9.39 42.56
C LYS A 16 16.17 10.67 42.05
N MET A 17 17.03 10.53 41.04
CA MET A 17 17.75 11.65 40.41
C MET A 17 17.57 11.77 38.88
N ASP A 18 16.64 11.03 38.27
CA ASP A 18 16.46 11.05 36.80
C ASP A 18 15.01 11.32 36.35
N LYS A 19 14.20 11.92 37.24
CA LYS A 19 12.81 12.34 36.97
C LYS A 19 12.54 13.76 37.48
N THR A 20 13.32 14.74 37.03
CA THR A 20 12.94 16.15 37.14
C THR A 20 13.72 16.99 36.14
N GLU A 21 13.41 16.85 34.85
CA GLU A 21 13.64 17.92 33.86
C GLU A 21 13.07 17.49 32.50
N LYS A 22 11.91 18.03 32.16
CA LYS A 22 11.45 18.43 30.81
C LYS A 22 9.93 18.48 30.78
N THR A 23 9.41 19.56 31.36
CA THR A 23 8.10 20.10 31.04
C THR A 23 8.25 21.61 30.90
N GLU A 24 7.52 22.19 29.94
CA GLU A 24 7.33 23.64 29.67
C GLU A 24 8.37 24.28 28.71
N LYS A 25 7.97 24.57 27.46
CA LYS A 25 7.40 25.84 26.95
C LYS A 25 8.44 26.98 27.03
N THR A 26 8.73 27.81 26.04
CA THR A 26 7.94 28.37 24.93
C THR A 26 8.89 29.20 24.06
N ASP A 27 8.61 29.29 22.77
CA ASP A 27 8.61 30.48 21.91
C ASP A 27 9.54 31.68 22.18
N ARG A 28 10.23 32.10 21.10
CA ARG A 28 10.35 33.47 20.51
C ARG A 28 11.78 33.99 20.25
N ILE A 29 11.95 34.34 18.97
CA ILE A 29 12.60 35.52 18.41
C ILE A 29 14.13 35.57 18.52
N ASP A 30 14.79 35.47 17.36
CA ASP A 30 15.75 36.51 17.01
C ASP A 30 15.83 36.75 15.51
N SER A 31 15.52 38.00 15.17
CA SER A 31 15.70 38.68 13.91
C SER A 31 17.17 39.05 13.71
N LYS A 32 17.76 38.70 12.56
CA LYS A 32 18.89 39.45 12.00
C LYS A 32 18.60 39.84 10.56
N ILE A 33 18.26 41.11 10.44
CA ILE A 33 18.32 41.96 9.27
C ILE A 33 19.79 42.10 8.90
N ASP A 34 20.13 41.97 7.62
CA ASP A 34 21.19 42.81 7.06
C ASP A 34 20.79 43.33 5.68
N LYS A 35 20.97 44.63 5.54
CA LYS A 35 20.60 45.48 4.40
C LYS A 35 21.80 45.60 3.48
N THR A 36 21.55 45.56 2.17
CA THR A 36 22.34 46.33 1.21
C THR A 36 21.39 46.99 0.20
N ASP A 37 21.18 48.28 0.40
CA ASP A 37 20.66 49.23 -0.59
C ASP A 37 21.74 49.53 -1.63
N LYS A 38 21.36 49.65 -2.91
CA LYS A 38 21.36 50.93 -3.65
C LYS A 38 21.05 50.79 -5.16
N THR A 39 20.01 51.55 -5.58
CA THR A 39 19.88 52.43 -6.77
C THR A 39 20.14 51.84 -8.18
N ASP A 40 19.33 52.08 -9.22
CA ASP A 40 18.83 53.39 -9.66
C ASP A 40 17.63 53.32 -10.65
N LYS A 41 17.00 54.49 -10.84
CA LYS A 41 15.78 54.81 -11.59
C LYS A 41 15.89 54.80 -13.14
N THR A 42 14.72 55.00 -13.76
CA THR A 42 14.36 55.53 -15.11
C THR A 42 13.79 54.46 -16.06
N ASN A 43 12.75 54.67 -16.88
CA ASN A 43 11.96 55.84 -17.26
C ASN A 43 10.60 55.37 -17.82
N SER A 44 9.60 56.24 -17.78
CA SER A 44 8.30 56.12 -18.44
C SER A 44 8.34 56.50 -19.93
N THR A 45 7.62 55.78 -20.79
CA THR A 45 6.96 56.35 -21.99
C THR A 45 5.88 55.41 -22.55
N GLU A 46 4.74 56.01 -22.90
CA GLU A 46 3.56 55.42 -23.54
C GLU A 46 3.81 55.03 -25.01
N SER A 47 3.10 54.03 -25.53
CA SER A 47 2.43 54.08 -26.85
C SER A 47 1.48 52.90 -27.08
N LYS A 48 0.44 53.18 -27.87
CA LYS A 48 -0.79 52.43 -28.15
C LYS A 48 -0.63 51.25 -29.13
N THR A 49 -1.71 50.44 -29.21
CA THR A 49 -2.20 49.61 -30.35
C THR A 49 -1.32 48.39 -30.73
N ASP A 50 -1.79 47.17 -30.98
CA ASP A 50 -3.03 46.63 -31.56
C ASP A 50 -3.27 45.16 -31.14
N LYS A 51 -4.52 44.69 -31.32
CA LYS A 51 -4.95 43.29 -31.23
C LYS A 51 -4.21 42.40 -32.24
N MET A 52 -3.76 41.20 -31.83
CA MET A 52 -3.90 39.97 -32.65
C MET A 52 -3.63 38.68 -31.86
N ASP A 53 -4.60 37.78 -31.98
CA ASP A 53 -4.60 36.31 -31.93
C ASP A 53 -3.75 35.53 -30.91
N LYS A 54 -4.46 34.87 -29.97
CA LYS A 54 -3.94 33.77 -29.16
C LYS A 54 -3.93 32.50 -30.01
N THR A 55 -2.77 32.14 -30.54
CA THR A 55 -2.50 30.77 -30.98
C THR A 55 -2.05 29.95 -29.78
N ASP A 56 -2.81 28.89 -29.52
CA ASP A 56 -2.62 27.90 -28.47
C ASP A 56 -1.30 27.15 -28.71
N LYS A 57 -0.26 27.52 -27.95
CA LYS A 57 0.99 26.76 -27.92
C LYS A 57 0.77 25.57 -27.01
N THR A 58 0.66 24.40 -27.62
CA THR A 58 0.84 23.13 -26.95
C THR A 58 2.27 23.05 -26.44
N ASP A 59 2.45 23.38 -25.16
CA ASP A 59 3.68 23.18 -24.41
C ASP A 59 3.93 21.67 -24.25
N VAL A 60 4.44 21.02 -25.30
CA VAL A 60 5.07 19.72 -25.15
C VAL A 60 6.47 19.99 -24.58
N PRO A 61 6.77 19.61 -23.33
CA PRO A 61 8.10 19.84 -22.77
C PRO A 61 9.14 19.11 -23.63
N PRO A 62 10.34 19.70 -23.81
CA PRO A 62 11.39 19.08 -24.60
C PRO A 62 11.73 17.70 -24.04
N ALA A 63 11.89 16.72 -24.93
CA ALA A 63 12.20 15.34 -24.58
C ALA A 63 13.50 15.30 -23.74
N SER A 64 13.34 15.06 -22.45
CA SER A 64 14.43 14.86 -21.51
C SER A 64 14.77 13.38 -21.45
N PHE A 65 16.02 13.02 -21.72
CA PHE A 65 16.53 11.65 -21.53
C PHE A 65 16.81 11.34 -20.04
N VAL A 66 16.46 12.25 -19.12
CA VAL A 66 16.53 11.97 -17.69
C VAL A 66 15.39 11.02 -17.33
N PRO A 67 15.67 9.84 -16.77
CA PRO A 67 14.63 8.89 -16.40
C PRO A 67 13.72 9.51 -15.34
N MET A 68 12.48 9.80 -15.73
CA MET A 68 11.42 10.25 -14.83
C MET A 68 10.69 9.04 -14.27
N ARG A 69 10.19 9.14 -13.03
CA ARG A 69 9.34 8.09 -12.47
C ARG A 69 8.07 7.98 -13.32
N PRO A 70 7.66 6.75 -13.71
CA PRO A 70 6.38 6.53 -14.37
C PRO A 70 5.23 7.11 -13.55
N GLN A 71 4.21 7.60 -14.24
CA GLN A 71 3.01 8.09 -13.58
C GLN A 71 2.31 6.93 -12.84
N ALA A 72 1.87 7.20 -11.61
CA ALA A 72 1.17 6.20 -10.81
C ALA A 72 -0.19 5.85 -11.45
N LEU A 73 -0.41 4.55 -11.69
CA LEU A 73 -1.67 4.03 -12.20
C LEU A 73 -2.77 4.14 -11.13
N THR A 74 -3.98 4.48 -11.59
CA THR A 74 -5.19 4.49 -10.76
C THR A 74 -6.36 3.89 -11.53
N SER A 75 -7.40 3.50 -10.81
CA SER A 75 -8.69 3.00 -11.36
C SER A 75 -9.39 3.93 -12.36
N LYS A 76 -8.96 5.20 -12.45
CA LYS A 76 -9.49 6.15 -13.42
C LYS A 76 -9.00 5.90 -14.85
N ASP A 77 -7.78 5.39 -14.98
CA ASP A 77 -7.22 5.01 -16.27
C ASP A 77 -7.57 3.54 -16.53
N LYS A 78 -8.35 3.30 -17.58
CA LYS A 78 -8.87 1.98 -17.96
C LYS A 78 -8.30 1.45 -19.28
N ASP A 79 -7.34 2.16 -19.86
CA ASP A 79 -6.82 1.88 -21.21
C ASP A 79 -5.37 1.40 -21.18
N THR A 80 -4.53 1.91 -20.25
CA THR A 80 -3.12 1.50 -20.19
C THR A 80 -2.98 0.02 -19.80
N ARG A 81 -2.30 -0.77 -20.65
CA ARG A 81 -1.93 -2.18 -20.37
C ARG A 81 -1.18 -2.29 -19.04
N ARG A 82 -1.71 -3.13 -18.15
CA ARG A 82 -1.13 -3.35 -16.82
C ARG A 82 -1.44 -4.74 -16.27
N LEU A 83 -0.67 -5.14 -15.28
CA LEU A 83 -0.97 -6.25 -14.40
C LEU A 83 -1.77 -5.69 -13.23
N VAL A 84 -2.95 -6.23 -13.00
CA VAL A 84 -3.75 -5.97 -11.80
C VAL A 84 -3.68 -7.20 -10.90
N VAL A 85 -3.36 -7.01 -9.62
CA VAL A 85 -3.38 -8.10 -8.63
C VAL A 85 -4.42 -7.80 -7.57
N VAL A 86 -5.36 -8.71 -7.38
CA VAL A 86 -6.41 -8.62 -6.36
C VAL A 86 -6.13 -9.66 -5.27
N LEU A 87 -5.64 -9.19 -4.12
CA LEU A 87 -5.45 -10.01 -2.93
C LEU A 87 -6.82 -10.28 -2.29
N SER A 88 -7.37 -11.46 -2.56
CA SER A 88 -8.73 -11.86 -2.20
C SER A 88 -8.78 -12.57 -0.86
N GLN A 89 -9.90 -12.47 -0.15
CA GLN A 89 -10.07 -13.06 1.19
C GLN A 89 -9.00 -12.60 2.21
N ALA A 90 -8.49 -11.37 2.04
CA ALA A 90 -7.47 -10.84 2.94
C ALA A 90 -8.01 -10.69 4.37
N CYS A 91 -7.30 -11.27 5.34
CA CYS A 91 -7.69 -11.17 6.75
C CYS A 91 -7.25 -9.84 7.36
N LEU A 92 -7.97 -8.75 7.03
CA LEU A 92 -7.75 -7.42 7.61
C LEU A 92 -9.01 -6.98 8.37
N GLU A 93 -9.02 -7.18 9.68
CA GLU A 93 -10.14 -6.82 10.56
C GLU A 93 -9.63 -6.15 11.83
N THR A 94 -10.27 -5.05 12.24
CA THR A 94 -9.95 -4.38 13.49
C THR A 94 -10.85 -4.86 14.61
N HIS A 95 -10.28 -4.99 15.81
CA HIS A 95 -11.05 -5.23 17.02
C HIS A 95 -10.64 -4.27 18.14
N LYS A 96 -11.60 -3.92 18.97
CA LYS A 96 -11.41 -3.06 20.14
C LYS A 96 -10.87 -3.90 21.29
N ILE A 97 -9.65 -3.64 21.72
CA ILE A 97 -9.03 -4.29 22.88
C ILE A 97 -9.15 -3.34 24.05
N SER A 98 -9.91 -3.75 25.06
CA SER A 98 -9.98 -3.02 26.33
C SER A 98 -8.81 -3.44 27.20
N ALA A 99 -7.92 -2.50 27.50
CA ALA A 99 -6.80 -2.69 28.41
C ALA A 99 -6.87 -1.64 29.53
N SER A 100 -6.19 -1.89 30.64
CA SER A 100 -6.18 -1.05 31.85
C SER A 100 -5.68 0.40 31.63
N GLY A 101 -5.19 0.74 30.44
CA GLY A 101 -4.78 2.09 30.02
C GLY A 101 -5.70 2.74 28.96
N GLY A 102 -6.88 2.18 28.71
CA GLY A 102 -7.86 2.67 27.74
C GLY A 102 -8.10 1.71 26.57
N ASP A 103 -9.15 2.01 25.81
CA ASP A 103 -9.54 1.20 24.66
C ASP A 103 -8.64 1.48 23.46
N LYS A 104 -8.02 0.42 22.92
CA LYS A 104 -7.14 0.51 21.75
C LYS A 104 -7.64 -0.41 20.64
N TYR A 105 -7.64 0.08 19.41
CA TYR A 105 -7.92 -0.75 18.24
C TYR A 105 -6.64 -1.45 17.77
N ALA A 106 -6.77 -2.74 17.48
CA ALA A 106 -5.70 -3.56 16.91
C ALA A 106 -6.22 -4.35 15.71
N LEU A 107 -5.31 -4.71 14.81
CA LEU A 107 -5.59 -5.62 13.71
C LEU A 107 -5.54 -7.05 14.25
N LEU A 108 -6.59 -7.84 14.02
CA LEU A 108 -6.65 -9.24 14.48
C LEU A 108 -5.55 -10.07 13.81
N ASN A 109 -4.86 -10.87 14.62
CA ASN A 109 -3.80 -11.79 14.18
C ASN A 109 -3.80 -13.05 15.07
N CYS A 110 -3.19 -14.12 14.57
CA CYS A 110 -3.14 -15.41 15.26
C CYS A 110 -2.15 -15.47 16.44
N ASP A 111 -1.21 -14.52 16.55
CA ASP A 111 -0.16 -14.58 17.57
C ASP A 111 -0.55 -13.80 18.84
N ASP A 112 -0.99 -12.55 18.69
CA ASP A 112 -1.30 -11.64 19.80
C ASP A 112 -2.73 -11.82 20.32
N HIS A 113 -3.66 -12.35 19.50
CA HIS A 113 -5.10 -12.30 19.78
C HIS A 113 -5.80 -13.66 19.90
N GLN A 114 -5.07 -14.74 20.18
CA GLN A 114 -5.62 -16.10 20.29
C GLN A 114 -6.82 -16.22 21.24
N GLY A 115 -6.69 -15.66 22.45
CA GLY A 115 -7.74 -15.69 23.46
C GLY A 115 -9.00 -14.93 23.04
N LEU A 116 -8.83 -13.82 22.31
CA LEU A 116 -9.93 -13.04 21.77
C LEU A 116 -10.64 -13.77 20.63
N LEU A 117 -9.87 -14.34 19.69
CA LEU A 117 -10.40 -15.13 18.58
C LEU A 117 -11.22 -16.33 19.08
N ARG A 118 -10.73 -17.03 20.11
CA ARG A 118 -11.45 -18.14 20.76
C ARG A 118 -12.77 -17.68 21.38
N LYS A 119 -12.81 -16.51 22.03
CA LYS A 119 -14.05 -15.93 22.58
C LYS A 119 -15.05 -15.52 21.49
N MET A 120 -14.55 -15.10 20.33
CA MET A 120 -15.37 -14.79 19.16
C MET A 120 -15.85 -16.04 18.40
N GLY A 121 -15.45 -17.24 18.82
CA GLY A 121 -15.78 -18.49 18.13
C GLY A 121 -15.12 -18.61 16.75
N ARG A 122 -14.03 -17.87 16.51
CA ARG A 122 -13.29 -17.89 15.24
C ARG A 122 -12.12 -18.85 15.31
N ASP A 123 -11.79 -19.43 14.16
CA ASP A 123 -10.55 -20.20 14.05
C ASP A 123 -9.34 -19.27 14.16
N ILE A 124 -8.42 -19.64 15.03
CA ILE A 124 -7.18 -18.90 15.29
C ILE A 124 -6.30 -18.91 14.04
N ALA A 125 -6.30 -20.01 13.28
CA ALA A 125 -5.44 -20.19 12.11
C ALA A 125 -5.82 -19.28 10.93
N GLU A 126 -7.04 -18.74 10.90
CA GLU A 126 -7.53 -17.88 9.82
C GLU A 126 -7.08 -16.43 9.96
N ALA A 127 -6.72 -15.99 11.17
CA ALA A 127 -6.33 -14.62 11.46
C ALA A 127 -4.90 -14.31 10.99
N ARG A 128 -4.67 -14.26 9.68
CA ARG A 128 -3.34 -14.16 9.04
C ARG A 128 -3.14 -12.90 8.18
N PRO A 129 -3.20 -11.69 8.78
CA PRO A 129 -2.90 -10.43 8.07
C PRO A 129 -1.45 -10.35 7.55
N ASP A 130 -0.54 -11.18 8.07
CA ASP A 130 0.86 -11.27 7.65
C ASP A 130 1.00 -11.78 6.20
N ILE A 131 0.08 -12.62 5.72
CA ILE A 131 0.06 -13.10 4.34
C ILE A 131 -0.13 -11.93 3.38
N THR A 132 -1.13 -11.08 3.62
CA THR A 132 -1.37 -9.86 2.83
C THR A 132 -0.19 -8.91 2.92
N HIS A 133 0.41 -8.76 4.11
CA HIS A 133 1.60 -7.93 4.31
C HIS A 133 2.77 -8.38 3.43
N GLN A 134 3.10 -9.67 3.45
CA GLN A 134 4.18 -10.24 2.63
C GLN A 134 3.89 -10.08 1.13
N CYS A 135 2.66 -10.35 0.69
CA CYS A 135 2.26 -10.17 -0.70
C CYS A 135 2.45 -8.72 -1.17
N LEU A 136 2.02 -7.74 -0.36
CA LEU A 136 2.20 -6.33 -0.68
C LEU A 136 3.68 -5.92 -0.77
N LEU A 137 4.54 -6.47 0.10
CA LEU A 137 5.97 -6.23 0.01
C LEU A 137 6.56 -6.80 -1.28
N THR A 138 6.21 -8.03 -1.65
CA THR A 138 6.63 -8.66 -2.92
C THR A 138 6.17 -7.85 -4.11
N LEU A 139 4.89 -7.50 -4.16
CA LEU A 139 4.27 -6.80 -5.28
C LEU A 139 4.84 -5.40 -5.46
N LEU A 140 4.94 -4.59 -4.39
CA LEU A 140 5.35 -3.19 -4.53
C LEU A 140 6.86 -3.01 -4.71
N ASP A 141 7.66 -4.04 -4.42
CA ASP A 141 9.09 -4.06 -4.71
C ASP A 141 9.44 -4.57 -6.10
N SER A 142 8.51 -5.27 -6.76
CA SER A 142 8.74 -5.85 -8.09
C SER A 142 9.14 -4.79 -9.14
N PRO A 143 10.02 -5.15 -10.09
CA PRO A 143 10.33 -4.32 -11.25
C PRO A 143 9.08 -3.82 -11.98
N ILE A 144 8.06 -4.67 -12.17
CA ILE A 144 6.80 -4.29 -12.82
C ILE A 144 6.07 -3.13 -12.11
N ASN A 145 6.15 -3.05 -10.78
CA ASN A 145 5.62 -1.90 -10.04
C ASN A 145 6.46 -0.64 -10.28
N LYS A 146 7.80 -0.76 -10.30
CA LYS A 146 8.70 0.37 -10.56
C LYS A 146 8.58 0.90 -11.99
N ALA A 147 8.23 0.04 -12.92
CA ALA A 147 7.91 0.37 -14.31
C ALA A 147 6.52 1.02 -14.48
N GLY A 148 5.71 1.14 -13.42
CA GLY A 148 4.38 1.73 -13.49
C GLY A 148 3.37 0.87 -14.26
N ARG A 149 3.53 -0.45 -14.22
CA ARG A 149 2.67 -1.44 -14.90
C ARG A 149 1.93 -2.37 -13.95
N LEU A 150 1.98 -2.09 -12.64
CA LEU A 150 1.28 -2.84 -11.60
C LEU A 150 0.21 -1.98 -10.93
N GLN A 151 -0.95 -2.57 -10.70
CA GLN A 151 -1.97 -2.02 -9.82
C GLN A 151 -2.41 -3.10 -8.84
N VAL A 152 -2.55 -2.75 -7.56
CA VAL A 152 -2.88 -3.71 -6.50
C VAL A 152 -4.19 -3.32 -5.82
N PHE A 153 -5.05 -4.30 -5.64
CA PHE A 153 -6.25 -4.21 -4.83
C PHE A 153 -6.22 -5.25 -3.72
N ILE A 154 -6.86 -4.92 -2.60
CA ILE A 154 -7.07 -5.85 -1.50
C ILE A 154 -8.57 -5.98 -1.30
N HIS A 155 -9.09 -7.20 -1.40
CA HIS A 155 -10.47 -7.52 -1.07
C HIS A 155 -10.48 -8.36 0.21
N THR A 156 -10.94 -7.75 1.30
CA THR A 156 -10.93 -8.41 2.61
C THR A 156 -12.02 -9.48 2.72
N ALA A 157 -11.84 -10.44 3.62
CA ALA A 157 -12.87 -11.43 3.93
C ALA A 157 -14.19 -10.83 4.47
N ARG A 158 -14.17 -9.55 4.86
CA ARG A 158 -15.34 -8.78 5.30
C ARG A 158 -15.96 -7.92 4.18
N GLY A 159 -15.53 -8.11 2.93
CA GLY A 159 -16.06 -7.42 1.76
C GLY A 159 -15.58 -5.97 1.60
N VAL A 160 -14.50 -5.57 2.26
CA VAL A 160 -13.92 -4.23 2.08
C VAL A 160 -12.95 -4.27 0.91
N LEU A 161 -13.16 -3.40 -0.07
CA LEU A 161 -12.26 -3.24 -1.21
C LEU A 161 -11.34 -2.05 -1.02
N ILE A 162 -10.04 -2.26 -1.17
CA ILE A 162 -9.00 -1.27 -0.95
C ILE A 162 -8.16 -1.15 -2.22
N GLU A 163 -8.05 0.07 -2.74
CA GLU A 163 -7.11 0.43 -3.80
C GLU A 163 -5.78 0.86 -3.20
N VAL A 164 -4.69 0.32 -3.74
CA VAL A 164 -3.32 0.58 -3.32
C VAL A 164 -2.61 1.38 -4.40
N ASN A 165 -2.17 2.60 -4.07
CA ASN A 165 -1.40 3.43 -5.00
C ASN A 165 0.01 2.85 -5.19
N PRO A 166 0.52 2.69 -6.43
CA PRO A 166 1.86 2.15 -6.71
C PRO A 166 3.02 2.85 -5.98
N SER A 167 2.85 4.13 -5.63
CA SER A 167 3.86 4.95 -4.93
C SER A 167 3.89 4.72 -3.41
N VAL A 168 2.95 3.96 -2.85
CA VAL A 168 2.90 3.74 -1.40
C VAL A 168 4.10 2.92 -0.93
N ARG A 169 4.72 3.38 0.17
CA ARG A 169 5.75 2.62 0.86
C ARG A 169 5.13 1.83 2.01
N ILE A 170 4.88 0.54 1.80
CA ILE A 170 4.36 -0.33 2.85
C ILE A 170 5.42 -0.52 3.95
N PRO A 171 5.05 -0.36 5.25
CA PRO A 171 5.98 -0.61 6.34
C PRO A 171 6.52 -2.03 6.32
N ARG A 172 7.84 -2.20 6.41
CA ARG A 172 8.49 -3.54 6.40
C ARG A 172 8.24 -4.36 7.65
N THR A 173 7.95 -3.71 8.78
CA THR A 173 7.68 -4.42 10.03
C THR A 173 6.18 -4.60 10.21
N PHE A 174 5.77 -5.83 10.53
CA PHE A 174 4.36 -6.20 10.65
C PHE A 174 3.59 -5.33 11.67
N LYS A 175 4.21 -4.96 12.81
CA LYS A 175 3.60 -4.07 13.81
C LYS A 175 3.23 -2.69 13.26
N ARG A 176 4.06 -2.13 12.37
CA ARG A 176 3.78 -0.83 11.72
C ARG A 176 2.72 -0.98 10.62
N PHE A 177 2.79 -2.06 9.85
CA PHE A 177 1.76 -2.40 8.88
C PHE A 177 0.39 -2.54 9.54
N SER A 178 0.32 -3.25 10.67
CA SER A 178 -0.92 -3.42 11.44
C SER A 178 -1.52 -2.09 11.87
N GLY A 179 -0.71 -1.18 12.42
CA GLY A 179 -1.16 0.17 12.78
C GLY A 179 -1.67 0.98 11.59
N LEU A 180 -1.01 0.87 10.43
CA LEU A 180 -1.43 1.50 9.18
C LEU A 180 -2.78 0.97 8.70
N MET A 181 -3.01 -0.36 8.75
CA MET A 181 -4.27 -0.98 8.36
C MET A 181 -5.42 -0.60 9.30
N VAL A 182 -5.17 -0.53 10.61
CA VAL A 182 -6.15 -0.02 11.58
C VAL A 182 -6.56 1.41 11.23
N GLN A 183 -5.58 2.27 10.96
CA GLN A 183 -5.85 3.66 10.56
C GLN A 183 -6.64 3.73 9.25
N LEU A 184 -6.30 2.90 8.26
CA LEU A 184 -6.97 2.84 6.97
C LEU A 184 -8.45 2.42 7.13
N LEU A 185 -8.72 1.37 7.89
CA LEU A 185 -10.08 0.86 8.09
C LEU A 185 -10.96 1.84 8.88
N HIS A 186 -10.37 2.67 9.74
CA HIS A 186 -11.11 3.70 10.49
C HIS A 186 -11.32 4.99 9.70
N LYS A 187 -10.32 5.44 8.93
CA LYS A 187 -10.37 6.71 8.18
C LYS A 187 -10.79 6.56 6.73
N LEU A 188 -10.94 5.33 6.24
CA LEU A 188 -11.25 4.94 4.86
C LEU A 188 -10.21 5.39 3.80
N SER A 189 -9.20 6.17 4.18
CA SER A 189 -8.09 6.55 3.32
C SER A 189 -6.86 6.98 4.11
N ILE A 190 -5.69 6.81 3.49
CA ILE A 190 -4.40 7.30 3.96
C ILE A 190 -3.82 8.21 2.89
N ARG A 191 -3.33 9.38 3.30
CA ARG A 191 -2.69 10.36 2.41
C ARG A 191 -1.19 10.37 2.61
N SER A 192 -0.48 10.87 1.61
CA SER A 192 0.93 11.20 1.75
C SER A 192 1.14 12.28 2.82
N VAL A 193 2.31 12.31 3.45
CA VAL A 193 2.66 13.35 4.43
C VAL A 193 2.92 14.68 3.72
N ASN A 194 3.43 14.62 2.49
CA ASN A 194 3.90 15.79 1.74
C ASN A 194 2.94 16.19 0.58
N SER A 195 1.83 15.47 0.41
CA SER A 195 0.91 15.64 -0.71
C SER A 195 -0.50 15.24 -0.31
N GLU A 196 -1.51 15.85 -0.93
CA GLU A 196 -2.92 15.47 -0.73
C GLU A 196 -3.29 14.13 -1.39
N GLU A 197 -2.37 13.53 -2.14
CA GLU A 197 -2.56 12.25 -2.82
C GLU A 197 -2.92 11.13 -1.82
N LYS A 198 -3.97 10.37 -2.15
CA LYS A 198 -4.40 9.20 -1.38
C LYS A 198 -3.56 8.00 -1.80
N LEU A 199 -2.78 7.47 -0.86
CA LEU A 199 -1.91 6.30 -1.07
C LEU A 199 -2.64 4.98 -0.87
N LEU A 200 -3.61 4.95 0.04
CA LEU A 200 -4.49 3.82 0.29
C LEU A 200 -5.90 4.36 0.41
N LYS A 201 -6.88 3.71 -0.21
CA LYS A 201 -8.26 4.16 -0.19
C LYS A 201 -9.22 2.98 -0.22
N VAL A 202 -10.19 2.99 0.69
CA VAL A 202 -11.36 2.11 0.61
C VAL A 202 -12.26 2.60 -0.52
N ILE A 203 -12.59 1.71 -1.43
CA ILE A 203 -13.42 1.98 -2.62
C ILE A 203 -14.67 1.09 -2.59
N LYS A 204 -15.65 1.44 -3.42
CA LYS A 204 -16.94 0.74 -3.47
C LYS A 204 -16.81 -0.56 -4.29
N ASN A 205 -17.46 -1.62 -3.85
CA ASN A 205 -17.66 -2.82 -4.66
C ASN A 205 -18.64 -2.58 -5.82
N PRO A 206 -18.58 -3.40 -6.90
CA PRO A 206 -17.68 -4.53 -7.15
C PRO A 206 -16.29 -4.11 -7.66
N ILE A 207 -15.32 -5.05 -7.66
CA ILE A 207 -13.97 -4.81 -8.22
C ILE A 207 -14.00 -4.54 -9.72
N SER A 208 -14.94 -5.15 -10.46
CA SER A 208 -15.11 -4.98 -11.91
C SER A 208 -15.24 -3.52 -12.35
N ASP A 209 -15.82 -2.67 -11.51
CA ASP A 209 -16.00 -1.24 -11.80
C ASP A 209 -14.67 -0.48 -11.87
N HIS A 210 -13.60 -1.02 -11.29
CA HIS A 210 -12.29 -0.38 -11.15
C HIS A 210 -11.20 -1.02 -12.01
N LEU A 211 -11.53 -2.10 -12.72
CA LEU A 211 -10.62 -2.76 -13.64
C LEU A 211 -10.60 -2.04 -15.01
N PRO A 212 -9.51 -2.21 -15.79
CA PRO A 212 -9.46 -1.80 -17.20
C PRO A 212 -10.59 -2.41 -18.02
N THR A 213 -10.99 -1.73 -19.10
CA THR A 213 -12.13 -2.13 -19.92
C THR A 213 -11.89 -3.48 -20.61
N LYS A 214 -10.72 -3.62 -21.23
CA LYS A 214 -10.25 -4.88 -21.85
C LYS A 214 -9.29 -5.56 -20.88
N CYS A 215 -9.83 -6.44 -20.05
CA CYS A 215 -9.06 -7.09 -18.99
C CYS A 215 -9.42 -8.57 -18.83
N ARG A 216 -8.46 -9.45 -19.10
CA ARG A 216 -8.54 -10.87 -18.80
C ARG A 216 -8.48 -11.08 -17.29
N LYS A 217 -9.39 -11.87 -16.72
CA LYS A 217 -9.49 -12.11 -15.28
C LYS A 217 -9.21 -13.58 -14.99
N VAL A 218 -8.18 -13.85 -14.20
CA VAL A 218 -7.79 -15.21 -13.84
C VAL A 218 -7.67 -15.36 -12.33
N THR A 219 -8.05 -16.52 -11.81
CA THR A 219 -7.72 -16.91 -10.43
C THR A 219 -6.55 -17.87 -10.44
N LEU A 220 -5.56 -17.64 -9.57
CA LEU A 220 -4.51 -18.62 -9.32
C LEU A 220 -5.08 -19.70 -8.40
N SER A 221 -5.04 -20.95 -8.86
CA SER A 221 -5.51 -22.09 -8.09
C SER A 221 -4.58 -23.28 -8.23
N PHE A 222 -4.39 -24.02 -7.15
CA PHE A 222 -3.57 -25.23 -7.14
C PHE A 222 -4.23 -26.38 -7.92
N ASP A 223 -5.56 -26.46 -7.89
CA ASP A 223 -6.32 -27.54 -8.52
C ASP A 223 -6.57 -27.32 -10.02
N ALA A 224 -6.09 -26.21 -10.58
CA ALA A 224 -6.26 -25.84 -11.98
C ALA A 224 -5.11 -26.33 -12.87
N GLU A 225 -5.35 -26.35 -14.19
CA GLU A 225 -4.33 -26.71 -15.18
C GLU A 225 -3.11 -25.78 -15.06
N ILE A 226 -1.92 -26.38 -15.00
CA ILE A 226 -0.67 -25.62 -14.86
C ILE A 226 -0.30 -25.01 -16.20
N LYS A 227 -0.16 -23.69 -16.22
CA LYS A 227 0.31 -22.93 -17.37
C LYS A 227 1.62 -22.22 -17.06
N ARG A 228 2.50 -22.12 -18.05
CA ARG A 228 3.66 -21.24 -17.98
C ARG A 228 3.16 -19.80 -18.13
N VAL A 229 3.54 -18.92 -17.20
CA VAL A 229 3.02 -17.55 -17.15
C VAL A 229 3.38 -16.77 -18.41
N GLN A 230 4.60 -16.93 -18.93
CA GLN A 230 5.04 -16.24 -20.14
C GLN A 230 4.15 -16.61 -21.33
N ASP A 231 4.03 -17.90 -21.62
CA ASP A 231 3.20 -18.42 -22.71
C ASP A 231 1.75 -17.95 -22.57
N TYR A 232 1.23 -17.91 -21.34
CA TYR A 232 -0.13 -17.42 -21.08
C TYR A 232 -0.29 -15.92 -21.36
N VAL A 233 0.65 -15.09 -20.89
CA VAL A 233 0.62 -13.63 -21.07
C VAL A 233 0.85 -13.24 -22.53
N GLU A 234 1.63 -14.02 -23.29
CA GLU A 234 1.82 -13.85 -24.74
C GLU A 234 0.55 -14.08 -25.56
N THR A 235 -0.45 -14.79 -25.01
CA THR A 235 -1.75 -14.97 -25.69
C THR A 235 -2.67 -13.76 -25.62
N LEU A 236 -2.32 -12.75 -24.81
CA LEU A 236 -3.11 -11.53 -24.65
C LEU A 236 -2.86 -10.57 -25.80
N ASP A 237 -3.87 -9.80 -26.18
CA ASP A 237 -3.71 -8.73 -27.15
C ASP A 237 -2.79 -7.60 -26.60
N GLU A 238 -2.18 -6.82 -27.49
CA GLU A 238 -1.24 -5.75 -27.09
C GLU A 238 -1.88 -4.67 -26.19
N ASP A 239 -3.19 -4.46 -26.29
CA ASP A 239 -4.00 -3.53 -25.50
C ASP A 239 -4.79 -4.20 -24.36
N GLU A 240 -4.63 -5.51 -24.15
CA GLU A 240 -5.34 -6.27 -23.11
C GLU A 240 -4.56 -6.26 -21.79
N SER A 241 -5.23 -5.81 -20.72
CA SER A 241 -4.69 -5.94 -19.35
C SER A 241 -5.00 -7.32 -18.77
N ILE A 242 -4.26 -7.72 -17.74
CA ILE A 242 -4.53 -8.96 -17.01
C ILE A 242 -4.75 -8.69 -15.53
N CYS A 243 -5.83 -9.23 -14.99
CA CYS A 243 -6.19 -9.18 -13.58
C CYS A 243 -6.07 -10.57 -12.97
N VAL A 244 -5.24 -10.69 -11.95
CA VAL A 244 -4.95 -11.95 -11.26
C VAL A 244 -5.50 -11.87 -9.85
N PHE A 245 -6.42 -12.78 -9.53
CA PHE A 245 -6.94 -12.95 -8.18
C PHE A 245 -6.08 -13.98 -7.44
N VAL A 246 -5.57 -13.57 -6.28
CA VAL A 246 -4.70 -14.40 -5.43
C VAL A 246 -5.32 -14.51 -4.04
N GLY A 247 -5.51 -15.73 -3.54
CA GLY A 247 -6.04 -15.97 -2.20
C GLY A 247 -5.05 -15.54 -1.11
N ALA A 248 -5.29 -14.40 -0.47
CA ALA A 248 -4.51 -13.89 0.66
C ALA A 248 -5.03 -14.42 2.00
N MET A 249 -5.25 -15.74 2.06
CA MET A 249 -5.83 -16.46 3.18
C MET A 249 -4.93 -17.62 3.62
N ALA A 250 -5.13 -18.12 4.84
CA ALA A 250 -4.32 -19.23 5.38
C ALA A 250 -4.63 -20.57 4.70
N ARG A 251 -5.92 -20.81 4.43
CA ARG A 251 -6.49 -21.99 3.81
C ARG A 251 -7.90 -21.65 3.32
N GLY A 252 -8.39 -22.36 2.32
CA GLY A 252 -9.71 -22.15 1.76
C GLY A 252 -9.80 -22.72 0.35
N GLN A 253 -11.00 -22.72 -0.21
CA GLN A 253 -11.19 -23.02 -1.62
C GLN A 253 -10.92 -21.77 -2.47
N ASP A 254 -10.39 -21.96 -3.67
CA ASP A 254 -10.10 -20.85 -4.59
C ASP A 254 -11.34 -20.42 -5.38
N ASN A 255 -12.50 -20.27 -4.71
CA ASN A 255 -13.79 -19.88 -5.30
C ASN A 255 -14.15 -18.40 -5.06
N PHE A 256 -13.22 -17.63 -4.49
CA PHE A 256 -13.44 -16.25 -4.02
C PHE A 256 -13.69 -15.22 -5.15
N ALA A 257 -13.50 -15.58 -6.41
CA ALA A 257 -13.69 -14.70 -7.56
C ALA A 257 -14.39 -15.39 -8.73
N ASP A 258 -15.07 -16.52 -8.51
CA ASP A 258 -15.73 -17.32 -9.57
C ASP A 258 -16.80 -16.54 -10.33
N GLU A 259 -17.36 -15.50 -9.70
CA GLU A 259 -18.32 -14.57 -10.32
C GLU A 259 -17.67 -13.56 -11.27
N PHE A 260 -16.35 -13.37 -11.21
CA PHE A 260 -15.61 -12.39 -12.00
C PHE A 260 -14.66 -13.00 -13.01
N VAL A 261 -14.07 -14.16 -12.72
CA VAL A 261 -12.95 -14.69 -13.52
C VAL A 261 -13.41 -15.45 -14.75
N ASP A 262 -12.60 -15.33 -15.80
CA ASP A 262 -12.81 -16.04 -17.06
C ASP A 262 -12.27 -17.49 -16.97
N GLU A 263 -11.17 -17.69 -16.23
CA GLU A 263 -10.59 -19.01 -15.98
C GLU A 263 -9.78 -19.09 -14.67
N LYS A 264 -9.41 -20.33 -14.30
CA LYS A 264 -8.45 -20.62 -13.22
C LYS A 264 -7.21 -21.27 -13.81
N ILE A 265 -6.04 -20.91 -13.31
CA ILE A 265 -4.76 -21.48 -13.76
C ILE A 265 -3.86 -21.82 -12.58
N GLY A 266 -3.11 -22.90 -12.72
CA GLY A 266 -2.05 -23.30 -11.81
C GLY A 266 -0.69 -22.77 -12.26
N LEU A 267 0.19 -22.49 -11.29
CA LEU A 267 1.57 -22.04 -11.57
C LEU A 267 2.64 -23.09 -11.26
N SER A 268 2.27 -24.19 -10.61
CA SER A 268 3.22 -25.16 -10.05
C SER A 268 2.51 -26.46 -9.70
N ASN A 269 3.23 -27.58 -9.81
CA ASN A 269 2.79 -28.88 -9.28
C ASN A 269 2.79 -28.92 -7.73
N TYR A 270 3.31 -27.88 -7.09
CA TYR A 270 3.37 -27.73 -5.64
C TYR A 270 2.50 -26.57 -5.18
N PRO A 271 1.81 -26.69 -4.03
CA PRO A 271 1.08 -25.58 -3.44
C PRO A 271 2.05 -24.45 -3.09
N LEU A 272 1.72 -23.23 -3.51
CA LEU A 272 2.55 -22.04 -3.31
C LEU A 272 1.94 -21.15 -2.24
N SER A 273 2.78 -20.42 -1.51
CA SER A 273 2.29 -19.30 -0.72
C SER A 273 1.79 -18.18 -1.67
N ALA A 274 0.84 -17.38 -1.20
CA ALA A 274 0.30 -16.25 -1.97
C ALA A 274 1.41 -15.29 -2.46
N SER A 275 2.43 -15.03 -1.62
CA SER A 275 3.56 -14.18 -1.97
C SER A 275 4.41 -14.78 -3.11
N VAL A 276 4.68 -16.09 -3.08
CA VAL A 276 5.42 -16.77 -4.15
C VAL A 276 4.60 -16.81 -5.43
N ALA A 277 3.30 -17.05 -5.35
CA ALA A 277 2.40 -17.00 -6.50
C ALA A 277 2.40 -15.61 -7.15
N CYS A 278 2.28 -14.54 -6.35
CA CYS A 278 2.44 -13.15 -6.81
C CYS A 278 3.79 -12.94 -7.51
N SER A 279 4.90 -13.35 -6.86
CA SER A 279 6.25 -13.18 -7.42
C SER A 279 6.41 -13.89 -8.76
N LYS A 280 5.91 -15.12 -8.87
CA LYS A 280 6.04 -15.94 -10.08
C LYS A 280 5.23 -15.36 -11.23
N PHE A 281 4.06 -14.79 -10.93
CA PHE A 281 3.25 -14.11 -11.94
C PHE A 281 3.88 -12.79 -12.38
N CYS A 282 4.37 -11.97 -11.43
CA CYS A 282 5.09 -10.73 -11.75
C CYS A 282 6.28 -11.01 -12.68
N HIS A 283 7.13 -11.98 -12.33
CA HIS A 283 8.27 -12.36 -13.15
C HIS A 283 7.87 -12.77 -14.57
N GLY A 284 6.81 -13.57 -14.72
CA GLY A 284 6.34 -13.97 -16.05
C GLY A 284 5.86 -12.78 -16.89
N CYS A 285 5.18 -11.80 -16.29
CA CYS A 285 4.81 -10.56 -16.97
C CYS A 285 6.03 -9.68 -17.28
N GLU A 286 7.01 -9.62 -16.39
CA GLU A 286 8.25 -8.85 -16.56
C GLU A 286 9.04 -9.35 -17.78
N ASP A 287 9.19 -10.68 -17.91
CA ASP A 287 9.84 -11.30 -19.06
C ASP A 287 9.16 -10.93 -20.39
N VAL A 288 7.83 -11.08 -20.47
CA VAL A 288 7.06 -10.83 -21.70
C VAL A 288 7.00 -9.34 -22.05
N TRP A 289 6.98 -8.46 -21.04
CA TRP A 289 6.92 -7.01 -21.26
C TRP A 289 8.28 -6.33 -21.34
N GLY A 290 9.38 -7.09 -21.27
CA GLY A 290 10.75 -6.58 -21.37
C GLY A 290 11.12 -5.65 -20.21
N ILE A 291 10.62 -5.93 -19.01
CA ILE A 291 10.93 -5.18 -17.78
C ILE A 291 12.08 -5.88 -17.07
N MET A 292 13.21 -5.19 -16.90
CA MET A 292 14.43 -5.71 -16.25
C MET A 292 14.78 -4.95 -14.96
#